data_AF-A0AAE0DTM3-F1
#
_entry.id   AF-A0AAE0DTM3-F1
#
_cell.length_a   1.000
_cell.length_b   1.000
_cell.length_c   1.000
_cell.angle_alpha   90.00
_cell.angle_beta   90.00
_cell.angle_gamma   90.00
#
_symmetry.space_group_name_H-M   'P 1'
#
loop_
_entity.id
_entity.type
_entity.pdbx_description
1 polymer ?
#
loop_
_entity_poly.entity_id
_entity_poly.type
_entity_poly.pdbx_seq_one_letter_code
_entity_poly.pdbx_strand_id
1 'polypeptide(L)'
;METDGIENMEVEAKNQAEHKFKDIFKKAKLLVTLKFEDVKHKIRINTRGGFCFKHEKKPEEKLILKGVSGAVSPGELLAILGPSGSGKTTLLKALGGRINDRNNTTGKITYNGKPFSATMNRKTGFVAQTNVFYPHLTVTETLVFTALLLLPDSLTKQEKILYAEAVMDQLGLTRCKDTIVGGKFTRGLSGGEKKRLSIGQELLINPSLLFLDEPTSGLDSTIAKQIVLSLWSLAKSGRTILMTIHQPSSSLFYMFNKLLLLSEGSSLYFGNREDVMNYFSNIGFVPPSVAMNPSDFILDLANGVQPGDSKQDRKAVIQTLVSAYREHSLSDKLKSELQDMENHYDHIVTGNNKRSTTWWQQFCVLLKRGLKARRHESFSRLKILQVLAVSFITGLIWWQSSTANLQDQVGLLFFYNRFGGFLPLFQAIFTFPRERLMLEKERSSGMYRLSSYFMARTTADLPMELALPTVFVAITYWMGGLKPTSVNFFHTLSIVLYTALVAQSLGLAIGAVVMKQRIATAIGSDIMLTFLLTGGFLVQDVPGFISWIKYLSLTHYSYKLLLISQYKPDEIYVCDSYNNVTCLVGEYPRIKFVGLHQQFLCVFALALMLIGFRLVAYIALMRVGVTHQIHRQTTH
;
A
#
# COMPACT_ATOMS: atom_id res chain seq x y z
N MET A 1 -5.66 51.55 0.59
CA MET A 1 -6.89 51.50 1.39
C MET A 1 -7.84 50.38 0.93
N GLU A 2 -8.02 50.11 -0.36
CA GLU A 2 -8.83 48.94 -0.80
C GLU A 2 -8.11 47.59 -0.67
N THR A 3 -6.78 47.55 -0.73
CA THR A 3 -6.00 46.30 -0.57
C THR A 3 -5.97 45.79 0.87
N ASP A 4 -5.91 46.69 1.87
CA ASP A 4 -5.94 46.31 3.30
C ASP A 4 -7.33 45.81 3.73
N GLY A 5 -8.40 46.24 3.07
CA GLY A 5 -9.76 45.75 3.34
C GLY A 5 -9.99 44.31 2.90
N ILE A 6 -9.41 43.92 1.75
CA ILE A 6 -9.51 42.55 1.22
C ILE A 6 -8.68 41.57 2.07
N GLU A 7 -7.48 41.98 2.49
CA GLU A 7 -6.61 41.15 3.31
C GLU A 7 -7.20 40.90 4.71
N ASN A 8 -7.81 41.93 5.31
CA ASN A 8 -8.53 41.79 6.59
C ASN A 8 -9.78 40.91 6.46
N MET A 9 -10.55 41.00 5.35
CA MET A 9 -11.68 40.12 5.09
C MET A 9 -11.26 38.65 4.88
N GLU A 10 -10.14 38.38 4.21
CA GLU A 10 -9.61 37.02 4.07
C GLU A 10 -9.14 36.44 5.41
N VAL A 11 -8.52 37.26 6.27
CA VAL A 11 -8.09 36.86 7.62
C VAL A 11 -9.29 36.58 8.52
N GLU A 12 -10.33 37.42 8.49
CA GLU A 12 -11.57 37.16 9.25
C GLU A 12 -12.32 35.92 8.76
N ALA A 13 -12.42 35.73 7.44
CA ALA A 13 -13.02 34.52 6.86
C ALA A 13 -12.24 33.26 7.24
N LYS A 14 -10.91 33.35 7.28
CA LYS A 14 -10.04 32.26 7.74
C LYS A 14 -10.24 31.98 9.23
N ASN A 15 -10.31 33.00 10.08
CA ASN A 15 -10.53 32.86 11.52
C ASN A 15 -11.92 32.27 11.84
N GLN A 16 -12.96 32.70 11.14
CA GLN A 16 -14.31 32.13 11.26
C GLN A 16 -14.37 30.68 10.78
N ALA A 17 -13.69 30.35 9.68
CA ALA A 17 -13.57 28.99 9.19
C ALA A 17 -12.79 28.11 10.18
N GLU A 18 -11.65 28.57 10.72
CA GLU A 18 -10.87 27.86 11.73
C GLU A 18 -11.71 27.58 13.00
N HIS A 19 -12.50 28.54 13.47
CA HIS A 19 -13.43 28.33 14.59
C HIS A 19 -14.49 27.27 14.28
N LYS A 20 -15.12 27.35 13.10
CA LYS A 20 -16.09 26.36 12.61
C LYS A 20 -15.49 24.96 12.52
N PHE A 21 -14.21 24.83 12.14
CA PHE A 21 -13.52 23.54 12.03
C PHE A 21 -13.06 22.97 13.37
N LYS A 22 -12.69 23.81 14.35
CA LYS A 22 -12.42 23.36 15.73
C LYS A 22 -13.66 22.75 16.39
N ASP A 23 -14.85 23.27 16.09
CA ASP A 23 -16.12 22.75 16.62
C ASP A 23 -16.51 21.37 16.05
N ILE A 24 -16.02 21.00 14.86
CA ILE A 24 -16.34 19.70 14.23
C ILE A 24 -15.81 18.51 15.05
N PHE A 25 -14.78 18.73 15.87
CA PHE A 25 -14.24 17.69 16.74
C PHE A 25 -14.94 17.58 18.09
N LYS A 26 -15.79 18.55 18.47
CA LYS A 26 -16.49 18.56 19.76
C LYS A 26 -17.56 17.47 19.89
N LYS A 27 -18.14 16.99 18.79
CA LYS A 27 -19.19 15.95 18.82
C LYS A 27 -19.06 14.95 17.68
N ALA A 28 -19.22 13.66 17.98
CA ALA A 28 -19.32 12.61 16.97
C ALA A 28 -20.55 12.83 16.08
N LYS A 29 -20.40 12.60 14.76
CA LYS A 29 -21.51 12.74 13.79
C LYS A 29 -22.67 11.77 14.06
N LEU A 30 -22.36 10.62 14.64
CA LEU A 30 -23.31 9.57 14.99
C LEU A 30 -22.75 8.81 16.17
N LEU A 31 -23.60 8.51 17.15
CA LEU A 31 -23.27 7.63 18.25
C LEU A 31 -23.36 6.17 17.77
N VAL A 32 -22.27 5.42 17.93
CA VAL A 32 -22.17 4.04 17.46
C VAL A 32 -21.88 3.10 18.62
N THR A 33 -22.80 2.21 18.92
CA THR A 33 -22.59 1.04 19.76
C THR A 33 -22.10 -0.10 18.90
N LEU A 34 -20.96 -0.69 19.28
CA LEU A 34 -20.44 -1.92 18.71
C LEU A 34 -20.80 -3.09 19.61
N LYS A 35 -21.46 -4.11 19.07
CA LYS A 35 -21.84 -5.34 19.78
C LYS A 35 -21.33 -6.54 19.00
N PHE A 36 -20.73 -7.50 19.68
CA PHE A 36 -20.23 -8.73 19.08
C PHE A 36 -20.52 -9.93 19.98
N GLU A 37 -21.02 -11.01 19.39
CA GLU A 37 -21.50 -12.20 20.09
C GLU A 37 -20.92 -13.47 19.45
N ASP A 38 -20.33 -14.33 20.27
CA ASP A 38 -19.75 -15.63 19.89
C ASP A 38 -18.87 -15.56 18.64
N VAL A 39 -18.02 -14.54 18.54
CA VAL A 39 -17.15 -14.35 17.38
C VAL A 39 -16.08 -15.43 17.37
N LYS A 40 -16.10 -16.28 16.35
CA LYS A 40 -15.11 -17.32 16.08
C LYS A 40 -14.46 -17.05 14.74
N HIS A 41 -13.17 -17.33 14.63
CA HIS A 41 -12.43 -17.15 13.38
C HIS A 41 -11.45 -18.31 13.17
N LYS A 42 -11.50 -18.90 11.97
CA LYS A 42 -10.63 -20.00 11.56
C LYS A 42 -9.66 -19.53 10.47
N ILE A 43 -8.42 -20.03 10.53
CA ILE A 43 -7.44 -19.84 9.46
C ILE A 43 -7.05 -21.23 8.92
N ARG A 44 -7.00 -21.34 7.60
CA ARG A 44 -6.45 -22.52 6.92
C ARG A 44 -4.95 -22.37 6.78
N ILE A 45 -4.20 -23.28 7.37
CA ILE A 45 -2.74 -23.29 7.26
C ILE A 45 -2.38 -24.21 6.10
N ASN A 46 -2.01 -23.60 4.96
CA ASN A 46 -1.44 -24.34 3.85
C ASN A 46 0.07 -24.52 4.10
N THR A 47 0.46 -25.67 4.65
CA THR A 47 1.86 -26.06 4.76
C THR A 47 2.37 -26.34 3.35
N ARG A 48 3.15 -25.42 2.76
CA ARG A 48 3.81 -25.68 1.47
C ARG A 48 4.91 -26.71 1.70
N GLY A 49 4.65 -27.96 1.31
CA GLY A 49 5.68 -28.97 1.16
C GLY A 49 6.74 -28.50 0.16
N GLY A 50 8.01 -28.77 0.47
CA GLY A 50 9.14 -28.49 -0.41
C GLY A 50 8.92 -29.10 -1.79
N PHE A 51 9.38 -28.38 -2.81
CA PHE A 51 9.31 -28.73 -4.22
C PHE A 51 10.19 -29.97 -4.49
N CYS A 52 9.68 -31.17 -4.20
CA CYS A 52 10.09 -32.46 -4.80
C CYS A 52 9.32 -33.68 -4.27
N PHE A 53 8.58 -33.61 -3.16
CA PHE A 53 7.80 -34.76 -2.67
C PHE A 53 6.33 -34.39 -2.43
N LYS A 54 5.46 -34.88 -3.33
CA LYS A 54 3.99 -34.81 -3.25
C LYS A 54 3.48 -35.66 -2.08
N HIS A 55 3.42 -35.08 -0.90
CA HIS A 55 2.36 -35.40 0.05
C HIS A 55 1.62 -34.10 0.36
N GLU A 56 0.50 -33.88 -0.33
CA GLU A 56 -0.47 -32.84 0.05
C GLU A 56 -1.07 -33.23 1.40
N LYS A 57 -0.49 -32.72 2.49
CA LYS A 57 -1.17 -32.74 3.80
C LYS A 57 -2.44 -31.89 3.66
N LYS A 58 -3.59 -32.45 4.06
CA LYS A 58 -4.85 -31.70 4.13
C LYS A 58 -4.61 -30.39 4.90
N PRO A 59 -5.16 -29.26 4.44
CA PRO A 59 -4.98 -27.99 5.13
C PRO A 59 -5.52 -28.10 6.56
N GLU A 60 -4.65 -27.91 7.55
CA GLU A 60 -5.05 -27.89 8.95
C GLU A 60 -5.81 -26.58 9.24
N GLU A 61 -7.02 -26.69 9.77
CA GLU A 61 -7.79 -25.53 10.22
C GLU A 61 -7.42 -25.20 11.66
N LYS A 62 -6.83 -24.03 11.89
CA LYS A 62 -6.54 -23.51 13.23
C LYS A 62 -7.56 -22.47 13.63
N LEU A 63 -8.23 -22.71 14.76
CA LEU A 63 -9.18 -21.77 15.34
C LEU A 63 -8.43 -20.70 16.14
N ILE A 64 -8.54 -19.44 15.70
CA ILE A 64 -7.82 -18.30 16.30
C ILE A 64 -8.67 -17.57 17.33
N LEU A 65 -9.98 -17.45 17.10
CA LEU A 65 -10.95 -16.88 18.05
C LEU A 65 -11.96 -17.96 18.44
N LYS A 66 -12.19 -18.13 19.73
CA LYS A 66 -12.93 -19.24 20.37
C LYS A 66 -14.28 -18.78 20.98
N GLY A 67 -15.00 -17.89 20.30
CA GLY A 67 -16.31 -17.42 20.74
C GLY A 67 -16.19 -16.23 21.69
N VAL A 68 -15.72 -15.10 21.15
CA VAL A 68 -15.53 -13.87 21.92
C VAL A 68 -16.80 -13.02 21.84
N SER A 69 -17.29 -12.55 23.00
CA SER A 69 -18.46 -11.66 23.11
C SER A 69 -18.11 -10.39 23.87
N GLY A 70 -18.82 -9.29 23.59
CA GLY A 70 -18.69 -8.00 24.26
C GLY A 70 -19.42 -6.86 23.56
N ALA A 71 -19.43 -5.69 24.20
CA ALA A 71 -20.05 -4.48 23.66
C ALA A 71 -19.27 -3.21 24.04
N VAL A 72 -19.35 -2.17 23.21
CA VAL A 72 -18.76 -0.87 23.49
C VAL A 72 -19.74 0.22 23.11
N SER A 73 -20.03 1.10 24.05
CA SER A 73 -20.96 2.20 23.91
C SER A 73 -20.24 3.49 23.47
N PRO A 74 -20.98 4.44 22.87
CA PRO A 74 -20.46 5.75 22.53
C PRO A 74 -19.87 6.46 23.75
N GLY A 75 -18.69 7.07 23.58
CA GLY A 75 -17.99 7.72 24.69
C GLY A 75 -17.03 6.81 25.46
N GLU A 76 -17.10 5.50 25.24
CA GLU A 76 -16.24 4.53 25.93
C GLU A 76 -14.94 4.23 25.18
N LEU A 77 -13.88 4.06 25.96
CA LEU A 77 -12.58 3.55 25.54
C LEU A 77 -12.44 2.09 25.99
N LEU A 78 -12.51 1.15 25.05
CA LEU A 78 -12.25 -0.28 25.31
C LEU A 78 -10.78 -0.61 25.00
N ALA A 79 -10.06 -1.17 25.98
CA ALA A 79 -8.75 -1.77 25.75
C ALA A 79 -8.83 -3.30 25.67
N ILE A 80 -8.28 -3.86 24.60
CA ILE A 80 -8.13 -5.29 24.39
C ILE A 80 -6.71 -5.68 24.80
N LEU A 81 -6.60 -6.44 25.89
CA LEU A 81 -5.36 -6.89 26.50
C LEU A 81 -5.16 -8.39 26.29
N GLY A 82 -3.93 -8.84 26.43
CA GLY A 82 -3.58 -10.26 26.36
C GLY A 82 -2.19 -10.48 25.77
N PRO A 83 -1.62 -11.69 25.92
CA PRO A 83 -0.28 -11.97 25.45
C PRO A 83 -0.17 -12.00 23.93
N SER A 84 1.07 -12.03 23.45
CA SER A 84 1.36 -12.20 22.03
C SER A 84 0.74 -13.49 21.49
N GLY A 85 0.04 -13.40 20.36
CA GLY A 85 -0.67 -14.55 19.76
C GLY A 85 -2.05 -14.87 20.35
N SER A 86 -2.57 -14.09 21.33
CA SER A 86 -3.89 -14.33 21.92
C SER A 86 -5.09 -14.02 21.01
N GLY A 87 -4.85 -13.45 19.82
CA GLY A 87 -5.90 -13.13 18.83
C GLY A 87 -6.37 -11.67 18.82
N LYS A 88 -5.75 -10.76 19.60
CA LYS A 88 -6.13 -9.32 19.69
C LYS A 88 -6.29 -8.64 18.32
N THR A 89 -5.24 -8.64 17.51
CA THR A 89 -5.25 -8.03 16.17
C THR A 89 -6.25 -8.71 15.23
N THR A 90 -6.44 -10.02 15.36
CA THR A 90 -7.42 -10.78 14.56
C THR A 90 -8.85 -10.36 14.93
N LEU A 91 -9.16 -10.25 16.23
CA LEU A 91 -10.44 -9.75 16.70
C LEU A 91 -10.68 -8.31 16.23
N LEU A 92 -9.69 -7.42 16.41
CA LEU A 92 -9.80 -6.03 15.97
C LEU A 92 -10.08 -5.92 14.46
N LYS A 93 -9.41 -6.73 13.64
CA LYS A 93 -9.66 -6.79 12.19
C LYS A 93 -11.03 -7.38 11.86
N ALA A 94 -11.52 -8.36 12.63
CA ALA A 94 -12.86 -8.91 12.48
C ALA A 94 -13.93 -7.83 12.73
N LEU A 95 -13.80 -7.12 13.85
CA LEU A 95 -14.68 -6.03 14.26
C LEU A 95 -14.58 -4.81 13.33
N GLY A 96 -13.43 -4.57 12.69
CA GLY A 96 -13.28 -3.53 11.66
C GLY A 96 -13.75 -3.95 10.26
N GLY A 97 -14.21 -5.20 10.08
CA GLY A 97 -14.60 -5.73 8.77
C GLY A 97 -13.45 -5.88 7.78
N ARG A 98 -12.19 -5.96 8.27
CA ARG A 98 -10.93 -6.00 7.50
C ARG A 98 -10.36 -7.41 7.31
N ILE A 99 -11.06 -8.46 7.75
CA ILE A 99 -10.69 -9.86 7.46
C ILE A 99 -11.07 -10.21 6.01
N ASN A 100 -10.11 -10.75 5.26
CA ASN A 100 -10.29 -11.12 3.85
C ASN A 100 -11.24 -12.33 3.68
N ASP A 101 -11.13 -13.35 4.54
CA ASP A 101 -11.99 -14.54 4.53
C ASP A 101 -13.13 -14.42 5.55
N ARG A 102 -14.15 -13.64 5.22
CA ARG A 102 -15.36 -13.51 6.07
C ARG A 102 -16.09 -14.84 6.27
N ASN A 103 -16.01 -15.76 5.30
CA ASN A 103 -16.63 -17.09 5.40
C ASN A 103 -16.07 -17.92 6.56
N ASN A 104 -14.85 -17.63 7.02
CA ASN A 104 -14.23 -18.32 8.14
C ASN A 104 -14.50 -17.65 9.49
N THR A 105 -15.29 -16.57 9.50
CA THR A 105 -15.71 -15.87 10.71
C THR A 105 -17.18 -16.19 10.98
N THR A 106 -17.48 -16.79 12.14
CA THR A 106 -18.84 -17.02 12.61
C THR A 106 -19.13 -16.16 13.84
N GLY A 107 -20.40 -16.02 14.22
CA GLY A 107 -20.85 -15.11 15.28
C GLY A 107 -21.59 -13.90 14.71
N LYS A 108 -22.16 -13.07 15.59
CA LYS A 108 -22.96 -11.90 15.22
C LYS A 108 -22.18 -10.63 15.59
N ILE A 109 -21.88 -9.78 14.61
CA ILE A 109 -21.26 -8.47 14.84
C ILE A 109 -22.22 -7.40 14.31
N THR A 110 -22.67 -6.53 15.21
CA THR A 110 -23.63 -5.47 14.92
C THR A 110 -23.12 -4.10 15.35
N TYR A 111 -23.46 -3.10 14.54
CA TYR A 111 -23.18 -1.69 14.75
C TYR A 111 -24.54 -1.01 14.79
N ASN A 112 -24.95 -0.56 15.96
CA ASN A 112 -26.30 -0.12 16.23
C ASN A 112 -27.39 -1.12 15.78
N GLY A 113 -27.27 -2.39 16.18
CA GLY A 113 -28.18 -3.47 15.80
C GLY A 113 -28.08 -3.95 14.34
N LYS A 114 -27.35 -3.24 13.46
CA LYS A 114 -27.21 -3.59 12.02
C LYS A 114 -25.88 -4.27 11.71
N PRO A 115 -25.82 -5.19 10.74
CA PRO A 115 -24.56 -5.83 10.34
C PRO A 115 -23.60 -4.84 9.67
N PHE A 116 -22.33 -5.24 9.52
CA PHE A 116 -21.32 -4.41 8.86
C PHE A 116 -21.73 -4.04 7.44
N SER A 117 -21.80 -2.73 7.16
CA SER A 117 -22.22 -2.18 5.87
C SER A 117 -21.16 -1.27 5.27
N ALA A 118 -21.26 -0.99 3.97
CA ALA A 118 -20.36 -0.06 3.29
C ALA A 118 -20.44 1.37 3.86
N THR A 119 -21.63 1.78 4.32
CA THR A 119 -21.84 3.06 5.02
C THR A 119 -21.13 3.08 6.36
N MET A 120 -21.16 1.96 7.10
CA MET A 120 -20.45 1.83 8.36
C MET A 120 -18.93 1.87 8.17
N ASN A 121 -18.40 1.21 7.14
CA ASN A 121 -16.97 1.27 6.81
C ASN A 121 -16.47 2.70 6.56
N ARG A 122 -17.30 3.57 5.96
CA ARG A 122 -16.93 4.98 5.72
C ARG A 122 -16.98 5.85 6.98
N LYS A 123 -17.64 5.39 8.04
CA LYS A 123 -17.73 6.07 9.35
C LYS A 123 -16.78 5.47 10.39
N THR A 124 -15.98 4.49 9.97
CA THR A 124 -15.05 3.76 10.81
C THR A 124 -13.62 4.12 10.41
N GLY A 125 -12.81 4.54 11.37
CA GLY A 125 -11.37 4.70 11.19
C GLY A 125 -10.64 3.45 11.64
N PHE A 126 -9.62 3.02 10.89
CA PHE A 126 -8.80 1.86 11.28
C PHE A 126 -7.31 2.20 11.21
N VAL A 127 -6.68 2.35 12.38
CA VAL A 127 -5.26 2.62 12.51
C VAL A 127 -4.51 1.30 12.67
N ALA A 128 -3.79 0.89 11.63
CA ALA A 128 -2.98 -0.32 11.65
C ALA A 128 -1.78 -0.21 12.62
N GLN A 129 -1.23 -1.37 12.99
CA GLN A 129 -0.02 -1.48 13.82
C GLN A 129 1.18 -0.82 13.14
N THR A 130 1.42 -1.15 11.86
CA THR A 130 2.52 -0.59 11.08
C THR A 130 2.13 0.71 10.40
N ASN A 131 2.90 1.76 10.66
CA ASN A 131 2.74 3.06 10.01
C ASN A 131 3.39 3.05 8.62
N VAL A 132 2.59 3.19 7.57
CA VAL A 132 3.06 3.24 6.17
C VAL A 132 2.72 4.61 5.57
N PHE A 133 3.75 5.29 5.06
CA PHE A 133 3.70 6.63 4.48
C PHE A 133 4.72 6.78 3.35
N TYR A 134 4.54 7.81 2.53
CA TYR A 134 5.57 8.25 1.59
C TYR A 134 6.67 9.01 2.34
N PRO A 135 7.94 8.53 2.33
CA PRO A 135 9.02 9.11 3.13
C PRO A 135 9.33 10.58 2.85
N HIS A 136 9.14 11.02 1.61
CA HIS A 136 9.54 12.34 1.13
C HIS A 136 8.43 13.39 1.19
N LEU A 137 7.22 13.01 1.62
CA LEU A 137 6.15 13.99 1.86
C LEU A 137 6.27 14.56 3.26
N THR A 138 5.82 15.80 3.45
CA THR A 138 5.70 16.42 4.78
C THR A 138 4.42 15.96 5.50
N VAL A 139 4.31 16.28 6.79
CA VAL A 139 3.09 16.05 7.59
C VAL A 139 1.89 16.74 6.94
N THR A 140 2.03 18.04 6.63
CA THR A 140 0.99 18.84 5.98
C THR A 140 0.58 18.23 4.64
N GLU A 141 1.55 17.88 3.79
CA GLU A 141 1.26 17.29 2.48
C GLU A 141 0.51 15.96 2.62
N THR A 142 0.95 15.12 3.55
CA THR A 142 0.34 13.80 3.79
C THR A 142 -1.13 13.95 4.17
N LEU A 143 -1.45 14.86 5.10
CA LEU A 143 -2.84 15.09 5.54
C LEU A 143 -3.66 15.82 4.49
N VAL A 144 -3.11 16.83 3.80
CA VAL A 144 -3.82 17.55 2.73
C VAL A 144 -4.13 16.61 1.56
N PHE A 145 -3.18 15.80 1.08
CA PHE A 145 -3.48 14.82 0.03
C PHE A 145 -4.54 13.81 0.47
N THR A 146 -4.49 13.38 1.73
CA THR A 146 -5.51 12.47 2.29
C THR A 146 -6.89 13.15 2.34
N ALA A 147 -6.94 14.40 2.79
CA ALA A 147 -8.17 15.20 2.88
C ALA A 147 -8.79 15.44 1.50
N LEU A 148 -7.97 15.78 0.49
CA LEU A 148 -8.43 15.98 -0.88
C LEU A 148 -9.04 14.71 -1.51
N LEU A 149 -8.61 13.52 -1.08
CA LEU A 149 -9.12 12.24 -1.59
C LEU A 149 -10.38 11.78 -0.85
N LEU A 150 -10.43 12.00 0.48
CA LEU A 150 -11.48 11.48 1.36
C LEU A 150 -12.68 12.42 1.55
N LEU A 151 -12.44 13.74 1.67
CA LEU A 151 -13.48 14.70 2.00
C LEU A 151 -14.43 14.95 0.81
N PRO A 152 -15.74 15.16 1.07
CA PRO A 152 -16.76 15.38 0.03
C PRO A 152 -16.49 16.59 -0.84
N ASP A 153 -16.97 16.53 -2.09
CA ASP A 153 -16.95 17.63 -3.05
C ASP A 153 -17.80 18.85 -2.65
N SER A 154 -18.63 18.71 -1.60
CA SER A 154 -19.33 19.85 -1.00
C SER A 154 -18.38 20.86 -0.32
N LEU A 155 -17.15 20.43 -0.01
CA LEU A 155 -16.12 21.29 0.57
C LEU A 155 -15.19 21.78 -0.54
N THR A 156 -14.89 23.08 -0.52
CA THR A 156 -13.88 23.67 -1.39
C THR A 156 -12.49 23.13 -1.06
N LYS A 157 -11.55 23.28 -1.99
CA LYS A 157 -10.16 22.84 -1.79
C LYS A 157 -9.50 23.54 -0.58
N GLN A 158 -9.78 24.83 -0.36
CA GLN A 158 -9.27 25.58 0.78
C GLN A 158 -9.86 25.08 2.10
N GLU A 159 -11.17 24.83 2.15
CA GLU A 159 -11.82 24.23 3.33
C GLU A 159 -11.24 22.85 3.66
N LYS A 160 -10.94 22.02 2.65
CA LYS A 160 -10.28 20.71 2.86
C LYS A 160 -8.86 20.87 3.44
N ILE A 161 -8.14 21.93 3.10
CA ILE A 161 -6.81 22.23 3.65
C ILE A 161 -6.94 22.70 5.11
N LEU A 162 -7.84 23.66 5.38
CA LEU A 162 -8.12 24.13 6.74
C LEU A 162 -8.56 22.97 7.66
N TYR A 163 -9.35 22.04 7.13
CA TYR A 163 -9.74 20.83 7.86
C TYR A 163 -8.53 19.96 8.23
N ALA A 164 -7.57 19.80 7.32
CA ALA A 164 -6.34 19.06 7.60
C ALA A 164 -5.47 19.77 8.65
N GLU A 165 -5.41 21.10 8.60
CA GLU A 165 -4.71 21.92 9.60
C GLU A 165 -5.34 21.81 10.99
N ALA A 166 -6.67 21.82 11.09
CA ALA A 166 -7.37 21.59 12.36
C ALA A 166 -7.07 20.20 12.97
N VAL A 167 -6.99 19.15 12.14
CA VAL A 167 -6.57 17.81 12.60
C VAL A 167 -5.12 17.80 13.08
N MET A 168 -4.22 18.52 12.40
CA MET A 168 -2.82 18.64 12.84
C MET A 168 -2.71 19.30 14.20
N ASP A 169 -3.45 20.39 14.41
CA ASP A 169 -3.46 21.13 15.67
C ASP A 169 -4.00 20.27 16.82
N GLN A 170 -5.12 19.58 16.59
CA GLN A 170 -5.73 18.69 17.59
C GLN A 170 -4.79 17.55 18.04
N LEU A 171 -3.94 17.06 17.13
CA LEU A 171 -2.97 16.00 17.42
C LEU A 171 -1.60 16.53 17.84
N GLY A 172 -1.45 17.84 18.03
CA GLY A 172 -0.17 18.45 18.44
C GLY A 172 0.96 18.24 17.43
N LEU A 173 0.64 18.22 16.13
CA LEU A 173 1.60 18.06 15.03
C LEU A 173 2.08 19.39 14.45
N THR A 174 1.62 20.53 14.99
CA THR A 174 1.91 21.89 14.48
C THR A 174 3.41 22.18 14.39
N ARG A 175 4.20 21.69 15.37
CA ARG A 175 5.67 21.89 15.40
C ARG A 175 6.41 21.17 14.26
N CYS A 176 5.88 20.07 13.74
CA CYS A 176 6.52 19.24 12.72
C CYS A 176 5.75 19.24 11.38
N LYS A 177 4.87 20.23 11.16
CA LYS A 177 4.02 20.34 9.97
C LYS A 177 4.78 20.28 8.63
N ASP A 178 5.94 20.94 8.56
CA ASP A 178 6.78 21.02 7.36
C ASP A 178 7.94 20.02 7.37
N THR A 179 8.00 19.14 8.37
CA THR A 179 9.01 18.09 8.46
C THR A 179 8.61 16.91 7.58
N ILE A 180 9.58 16.34 6.85
CA ILE A 180 9.36 15.12 6.07
C ILE A 180 9.05 13.93 7.00
N VAL A 181 8.17 13.04 6.55
CA VAL A 181 7.81 11.86 7.35
C VAL A 181 9.04 10.97 7.59
N GLY A 182 9.90 10.81 6.58
CA GLY A 182 11.11 9.99 6.67
C GLY A 182 10.82 8.48 6.60
N GLY A 183 11.79 7.74 6.08
CA GLY A 183 11.71 6.30 5.84
C GLY A 183 12.73 5.53 6.68
N LYS A 184 13.14 4.35 6.18
CA LYS A 184 14.24 3.57 6.77
C LYS A 184 15.62 4.20 6.50
N PHE A 185 15.76 4.85 5.36
CA PHE A 185 17.03 5.43 4.88
C PHE A 185 17.11 6.95 5.04
N THR A 186 15.98 7.60 5.35
CA THR A 186 15.89 9.05 5.52
C THR A 186 15.30 9.35 6.89
N ARG A 187 16.05 10.10 7.72
CA ARG A 187 15.54 10.59 9.00
C ARG A 187 14.37 11.56 8.74
N GLY A 188 13.37 11.51 9.61
CA GLY A 188 12.20 12.38 9.57
C GLY A 188 11.56 12.40 10.96
N LEU A 189 10.24 12.29 10.99
CA LEU A 189 9.46 12.27 12.23
C LEU A 189 9.87 11.17 13.21
N SER A 190 9.69 11.44 14.49
CA SER A 190 9.79 10.44 15.57
C SER A 190 8.70 9.37 15.46
N GLY A 191 8.87 8.24 16.15
CA GLY A 191 7.88 7.15 16.18
C GLY A 191 6.50 7.61 16.67
N GLY A 192 6.48 8.44 17.72
CA GLY A 192 5.25 8.99 18.29
C GLY A 192 4.52 9.93 17.34
N GLU A 193 5.26 10.84 16.69
CA GLU A 193 4.71 11.75 15.69
C GLU A 193 4.16 10.99 14.47
N LYS A 194 4.86 9.94 14.00
CA LYS A 194 4.35 9.06 12.94
C LYS A 194 3.05 8.37 13.34
N LYS A 195 2.91 7.94 14.59
CA LYS A 195 1.66 7.33 15.06
C LYS A 195 0.53 8.36 15.14
N ARG A 196 0.80 9.56 15.64
CA ARG A 196 -0.18 10.67 15.63
C ARG A 196 -0.60 11.04 14.21
N LEU A 197 0.33 11.12 13.25
CA LEU A 197 0.01 11.32 11.83
C LEU A 197 -0.90 10.20 11.27
N SER A 198 -0.67 8.95 11.67
CA SER A 198 -1.48 7.80 11.26
C SER A 198 -2.91 7.89 11.80
N ILE A 199 -3.06 8.31 13.05
CA ILE A 199 -4.37 8.62 13.66
C ILE A 199 -5.03 9.79 12.93
N GLY A 200 -4.27 10.84 12.60
CA GLY A 200 -4.76 12.01 11.88
C GLY A 200 -5.34 11.70 10.52
N GLN A 201 -4.72 10.79 9.75
CA GLN A 201 -5.28 10.36 8.46
C GLN A 201 -6.68 9.76 8.59
N GLU A 202 -6.91 8.95 9.62
CA GLU A 202 -8.20 8.33 9.89
C GLU A 202 -9.18 9.31 10.56
N LEU A 203 -8.68 10.34 11.26
CA LEU A 203 -9.51 11.38 11.89
C LEU A 203 -10.09 12.37 10.87
N LEU A 204 -9.49 12.48 9.68
CA LEU A 204 -9.97 13.37 8.60
C LEU A 204 -11.42 13.07 8.18
N ILE A 205 -11.85 11.80 8.23
CA ILE A 205 -13.25 11.43 7.91
C ILE A 205 -14.24 11.71 9.05
N ASN A 206 -13.75 12.18 10.20
CA ASN A 206 -14.49 12.31 11.46
C ASN A 206 -15.24 11.01 11.81
N PRO A 207 -14.51 9.92 12.09
CA PRO A 207 -15.11 8.62 12.33
C PRO A 207 -15.87 8.61 13.67
N SER A 208 -17.00 7.91 13.69
CA SER A 208 -17.77 7.63 14.90
C SER A 208 -17.18 6.46 15.69
N LEU A 209 -16.54 5.52 14.99
CA LEU A 209 -15.93 4.33 15.55
C LEU A 209 -14.46 4.29 15.11
N LEU A 210 -13.53 4.17 16.06
CA LEU A 210 -12.10 4.15 15.78
C LEU A 210 -11.47 2.86 16.34
N PHE A 211 -10.85 2.09 15.46
CA PHE A 211 -10.06 0.92 15.84
C PHE A 211 -8.57 1.24 15.76
N LEU A 212 -7.82 0.95 16.81
CA LEU A 212 -6.37 1.14 16.84
C LEU A 212 -5.63 -0.13 17.22
N ASP A 213 -4.80 -0.61 16.31
CA ASP A 213 -3.95 -1.77 16.58
C ASP A 213 -2.62 -1.30 17.18
N GLU A 214 -2.39 -1.66 18.43
CA GLU A 214 -1.20 -1.37 19.25
C GLU A 214 -0.68 0.07 19.09
N PRO A 215 -1.47 1.09 19.48
CA PRO A 215 -1.07 2.47 19.26
C PRO A 215 0.09 2.95 20.14
N THR A 216 0.42 2.22 21.19
CA THR A 216 1.50 2.54 22.14
C THR A 216 2.77 1.72 21.92
N SER A 217 2.79 0.79 20.96
CA SER A 217 3.92 -0.11 20.74
C SER A 217 5.14 0.62 20.17
N GLY A 218 6.32 0.37 20.75
CA GLY A 218 7.59 1.00 20.35
C GLY A 218 7.71 2.47 20.73
N LEU A 219 6.87 2.96 21.65
CA LEU A 219 6.92 4.32 22.19
C LEU A 219 7.34 4.29 23.66
N ASP A 220 7.97 5.37 24.11
CA ASP A 220 8.22 5.61 25.53
C ASP A 220 6.89 5.87 26.27
N SER A 221 6.91 5.69 27.59
CA SER A 221 5.73 5.80 28.44
C SER A 221 5.07 7.18 28.40
N THR A 222 5.85 8.25 28.21
CA THR A 222 5.33 9.62 28.21
C THR A 222 4.58 9.91 26.90
N ILE A 223 5.16 9.56 25.75
CA ILE A 223 4.50 9.71 24.45
C ILE A 223 3.28 8.79 24.35
N ALA A 224 3.38 7.56 24.84
CA ALA A 224 2.25 6.63 24.88
C ALA A 224 1.07 7.23 25.69
N LYS A 225 1.34 7.82 26.85
CA LYS A 225 0.34 8.52 27.66
C LYS A 225 -0.29 9.70 26.92
N GLN A 226 0.50 10.52 26.26
CA GLN A 226 -0.02 11.65 25.47
C GLN A 226 -0.97 11.17 24.35
N ILE A 227 -0.62 10.11 23.63
CA ILE A 227 -1.48 9.55 22.57
C ILE A 227 -2.81 9.05 23.15
N VAL A 228 -2.77 8.29 24.25
CA VAL A 228 -3.99 7.78 24.88
C VAL A 228 -4.84 8.91 25.45
N LEU A 229 -4.24 9.97 26.00
CA LEU A 229 -4.96 11.18 26.43
C LEU A 229 -5.70 11.86 25.26
N SER A 230 -5.05 12.00 24.11
CA SER A 230 -5.72 12.51 22.90
C SER A 230 -6.88 11.62 22.47
N LEU A 231 -6.71 10.30 22.50
CA LEU A 231 -7.77 9.34 22.18
C LEU A 231 -8.90 9.39 23.21
N TRP A 232 -8.60 9.55 24.48
CA TRP A 232 -9.60 9.68 25.54
C TRP A 232 -10.42 10.98 25.40
N SER A 233 -9.77 12.09 25.02
CA SER A 233 -10.47 13.33 24.66
C SER A 233 -11.40 13.13 23.46
N LEU A 234 -10.95 12.38 22.45
CA LEU A 234 -11.79 11.98 21.32
C LEU A 234 -12.95 11.06 21.76
N ALA A 235 -12.75 10.13 22.69
CA ALA A 235 -13.82 9.30 23.22
C ALA A 235 -14.87 10.17 23.92
N LYS A 236 -14.46 11.07 24.82
CA LYS A 236 -15.34 12.01 25.54
C LYS A 236 -16.27 12.84 24.65
N SER A 237 -15.87 13.11 23.42
CA SER A 237 -16.73 13.77 22.42
C SER A 237 -17.84 12.88 21.81
N GLY A 238 -18.06 11.68 22.35
CA GLY A 238 -19.09 10.72 21.92
C GLY A 238 -18.61 9.71 20.88
N ARG A 239 -17.30 9.59 20.64
CA ARG A 239 -16.74 8.58 19.72
C ARG A 239 -16.52 7.27 20.47
N THR A 240 -16.68 6.17 19.76
CA THR A 240 -16.43 4.82 20.29
C THR A 240 -15.04 4.39 19.87
N ILE A 241 -14.18 4.04 20.82
CA ILE A 241 -12.77 3.75 20.52
C ILE A 241 -12.40 2.39 21.09
N LEU A 242 -11.86 1.54 20.21
CA LEU A 242 -11.31 0.24 20.57
C LEU A 242 -9.82 0.25 20.24
N MET A 243 -8.99 -0.16 21.20
CA MET A 243 -7.57 -0.34 20.94
C MET A 243 -7.01 -1.62 21.52
N THR A 244 -6.06 -2.23 20.82
CA THR A 244 -5.27 -3.35 21.36
C THR A 244 -4.04 -2.79 22.06
N ILE A 245 -3.71 -3.30 23.25
CA ILE A 245 -2.48 -2.92 23.98
C ILE A 245 -1.84 -4.20 24.51
N HIS A 246 -0.52 -4.31 24.34
CA HIS A 246 0.23 -5.47 24.85
C HIS A 246 0.45 -5.38 26.37
N GLN A 247 0.99 -4.26 26.85
CA GLN A 247 1.31 -4.05 28.26
C GLN A 247 1.21 -2.54 28.60
N PRO A 248 0.08 -2.06 29.13
CA PRO A 248 -0.06 -0.66 29.51
C PRO A 248 0.72 -0.34 30.80
N SER A 249 1.19 0.89 30.94
CA SER A 249 1.66 1.36 32.25
C SER A 249 0.48 1.49 33.21
N SER A 250 0.74 1.47 34.52
CA SER A 250 -0.29 1.69 35.55
C SER A 250 -1.12 2.95 35.27
N SER A 251 -0.47 4.07 34.92
CA SER A 251 -1.14 5.33 34.59
C SER A 251 -2.06 5.25 33.37
N LEU A 252 -1.71 4.41 32.38
CA LEU A 252 -2.52 4.18 31.19
C LEU A 252 -3.70 3.26 31.51
N PHE A 253 -3.47 2.24 32.33
CA PHE A 253 -4.50 1.29 32.73
C PHE A 253 -5.73 2.01 33.29
N TYR A 254 -5.54 2.99 34.18
CA TYR A 254 -6.64 3.76 34.77
C TYR A 254 -7.41 4.67 33.81
N MET A 255 -6.96 4.87 32.56
CA MET A 255 -7.67 5.69 31.57
C MET A 255 -8.76 4.92 30.81
N PHE A 256 -8.77 3.59 30.86
CA PHE A 256 -9.74 2.78 30.12
C PHE A 256 -11.07 2.69 30.88
N ASN A 257 -12.18 2.76 30.13
CA ASN A 257 -13.52 2.54 30.66
C ASN A 257 -13.78 1.04 30.82
N LYS A 258 -13.53 0.29 29.74
CA LYS A 258 -13.74 -1.16 29.68
C LYS A 258 -12.47 -1.90 29.29
N LEU A 259 -12.39 -3.15 29.71
CA LEU A 259 -11.31 -4.08 29.39
C LEU A 259 -11.87 -5.36 28.78
N LEU A 260 -11.17 -5.88 27.77
CA LEU A 260 -11.35 -7.24 27.25
C LEU A 260 -10.01 -7.97 27.36
N LEU A 261 -9.92 -8.99 28.20
CA LEU A 261 -8.72 -9.81 28.35
C LEU A 261 -8.85 -11.08 27.52
N LEU A 262 -7.89 -11.30 26.62
CA LEU A 262 -7.85 -12.47 25.73
C LEU A 262 -6.65 -13.36 26.02
N SER A 263 -6.86 -14.67 26.06
CA SER A 263 -5.77 -15.67 26.03
C SER A 263 -6.13 -16.82 25.10
N GLU A 264 -5.16 -17.23 24.26
CA GLU A 264 -5.31 -18.30 23.25
C GLU A 264 -6.63 -18.28 22.44
N GLY A 265 -7.13 -17.08 22.11
CA GLY A 265 -8.38 -16.89 21.36
C GLY A 265 -9.66 -16.87 22.18
N SER A 266 -9.59 -17.11 23.49
CA SER A 266 -10.74 -17.09 24.41
C SER A 266 -10.74 -15.82 25.25
N SER A 267 -11.92 -15.36 25.65
CA SER A 267 -12.07 -14.30 26.65
C SER A 267 -11.84 -14.85 28.05
N LEU A 268 -11.07 -14.12 28.86
CA LEU A 268 -10.88 -14.37 30.30
C LEU A 268 -11.67 -13.39 31.17
N TYR A 269 -11.90 -12.19 30.63
CA TYR A 269 -12.65 -11.13 31.28
C TYR A 269 -13.18 -10.14 30.24
N PHE A 270 -14.38 -9.61 30.47
CA PHE A 270 -14.93 -8.47 29.77
C PHE A 270 -15.80 -7.68 30.74
N GLY A 271 -15.61 -6.36 30.79
CA GLY A 271 -16.41 -5.48 31.65
C GLY A 271 -15.71 -4.16 31.95
N ASN A 272 -16.22 -3.46 32.96
CA ASN A 272 -15.59 -2.23 33.45
C ASN A 272 -14.20 -2.52 34.01
N ARG A 273 -13.29 -1.56 33.85
CA ARG A 273 -11.93 -1.69 34.38
C ARG A 273 -11.91 -1.86 35.90
N GLU A 274 -12.81 -1.20 36.62
CA GLU A 274 -12.80 -1.14 38.08
C GLU A 274 -13.09 -2.51 38.72
N ASP A 275 -13.92 -3.31 38.08
CA ASP A 275 -14.36 -4.60 38.60
C ASP A 275 -13.35 -5.74 38.34
N VAL A 276 -12.33 -5.50 37.50
CA VAL A 276 -11.43 -6.57 37.03
C VAL A 276 -10.65 -7.23 38.16
N MET A 277 -10.19 -6.45 39.14
CA MET A 277 -9.42 -6.98 40.27
C MET A 277 -10.31 -7.74 41.26
N ASN A 278 -11.54 -7.27 41.44
CA ASN A 278 -12.54 -7.94 42.26
C ASN A 278 -12.94 -9.28 41.62
N TYR A 279 -13.11 -9.31 40.29
CA TYR A 279 -13.43 -10.52 39.54
C TYR A 279 -12.37 -11.61 39.73
N PHE A 280 -11.08 -11.30 39.52
CA PHE A 280 -10.03 -12.32 39.67
C PHE A 280 -9.86 -12.76 41.13
N SER A 281 -10.00 -11.84 42.09
CA SER A 281 -10.01 -12.18 43.52
C SER A 281 -11.14 -13.16 43.88
N ASN A 282 -12.34 -12.97 43.34
CA ASN A 282 -13.49 -13.85 43.58
C ASN A 282 -13.30 -15.26 43.01
N ILE A 283 -12.50 -15.41 41.95
CA ILE A 283 -12.16 -16.72 41.35
C ILE A 283 -11.00 -17.39 42.11
N GLY A 284 -10.43 -16.73 43.12
CA GLY A 284 -9.30 -17.25 43.92
C GLY A 284 -7.92 -16.86 43.40
N PHE A 285 -7.84 -15.99 42.38
CA PHE A 285 -6.59 -15.43 41.89
C PHE A 285 -6.35 -14.06 42.52
N VAL A 286 -5.69 -14.06 43.69
CA VAL A 286 -5.39 -12.85 44.45
C VAL A 286 -4.06 -12.24 43.98
N PRO A 287 -3.96 -10.90 43.87
CA PRO A 287 -2.69 -10.24 43.60
C PRO A 287 -1.65 -10.58 44.68
N PRO A 288 -0.36 -10.65 44.33
CA PRO A 288 0.69 -10.85 45.33
C PRO A 288 0.70 -9.70 46.34
N SER A 289 1.20 -9.96 47.56
CA SER A 289 1.30 -8.96 48.63
C SER A 289 2.23 -7.78 48.28
N VAL A 290 3.08 -7.94 47.27
CA VAL A 290 3.94 -6.89 46.73
C VAL A 290 3.16 -6.01 45.78
N ALA A 291 3.31 -4.69 45.91
CA ALA A 291 2.69 -3.72 45.03
C ALA A 291 3.07 -3.98 43.56
N MET A 292 2.10 -4.46 42.79
CA MET A 292 2.24 -4.78 41.37
C MET A 292 1.26 -3.94 40.55
N ASN A 293 1.66 -3.58 39.34
CA ASN A 293 0.75 -2.95 38.39
C ASN A 293 -0.39 -3.94 38.05
N PRO A 294 -1.66 -3.53 38.19
CA PRO A 294 -2.81 -4.40 37.90
C PRO A 294 -2.78 -5.04 36.52
N SER A 295 -2.29 -4.30 35.52
CA SER A 295 -2.18 -4.80 34.15
C SER A 295 -1.13 -5.90 33.98
N ASP A 296 -0.03 -5.84 34.73
CA ASP A 296 0.99 -6.89 34.70
C ASP A 296 0.44 -8.16 35.34
N PHE A 297 -0.28 -8.03 36.47
CA PHE A 297 -0.92 -9.17 37.15
C PHE A 297 -1.90 -9.92 36.24
N ILE A 298 -2.84 -9.21 35.59
CA ILE A 298 -3.83 -9.88 34.70
C ILE A 298 -3.18 -10.46 33.44
N LEU A 299 -2.06 -9.89 32.97
CA LEU A 299 -1.32 -10.43 31.82
C LEU A 299 -0.52 -11.68 32.20
N ASP A 300 0.04 -11.74 33.41
CA ASP A 300 0.69 -12.94 33.93
C ASP A 300 -0.32 -14.08 34.08
N LEU A 301 -1.51 -13.80 34.62
CA LEU A 301 -2.62 -14.76 34.63
C LEU A 301 -3.01 -15.21 33.22
N ALA A 302 -3.08 -14.28 32.26
CA ALA A 302 -3.37 -14.61 30.86
C ALA A 302 -2.28 -15.45 30.19
N ASN A 303 -1.03 -15.39 30.68
CA ASN A 303 0.08 -16.26 30.29
C ASN A 303 0.09 -17.61 31.05
N GLY A 304 -0.84 -17.81 31.99
CA GLY A 304 -0.90 -18.99 32.86
C GLY A 304 0.17 -18.98 33.95
N VAL A 305 0.69 -17.80 34.32
CA VAL A 305 1.64 -17.62 35.42
C VAL A 305 0.86 -17.17 36.65
N GLN A 306 0.79 -18.01 37.68
CA GLN A 306 0.23 -17.65 38.96
C GLN A 306 1.34 -17.10 39.87
N PRO A 307 1.13 -15.98 40.59
CA PRO A 307 2.12 -15.46 41.53
C PRO A 307 2.36 -16.49 42.66
N GLY A 308 3.60 -16.95 42.79
CA GLY A 308 4.04 -17.81 43.91
C GLY A 308 4.14 -19.32 43.61
N ASP A 309 3.72 -19.81 42.44
CA ASP A 309 3.75 -21.25 42.15
C ASP A 309 4.35 -21.54 40.76
N SER A 310 5.63 -21.95 40.73
CA SER A 310 6.43 -22.08 39.50
C SER A 310 6.29 -23.44 38.78
N LYS A 311 5.52 -24.38 39.35
CA LYS A 311 5.40 -25.76 38.85
C LYS A 311 4.05 -26.12 38.20
N GLN A 312 3.07 -25.22 38.18
CA GLN A 312 1.77 -25.52 37.60
C GLN A 312 1.78 -25.51 36.06
N ASP A 313 0.98 -26.39 35.47
CA ASP A 313 0.74 -26.44 34.03
C ASP A 313 0.02 -25.17 33.57
N ARG A 314 0.73 -24.29 32.86
CA ARG A 314 0.20 -23.01 32.33
C ARG A 314 -1.14 -23.17 31.58
N LYS A 315 -1.29 -24.27 30.84
CA LYS A 315 -2.51 -24.58 30.09
C LYS A 315 -3.70 -24.90 30.99
N ALA A 316 -3.46 -25.59 32.11
CA ALA A 316 -4.52 -25.92 33.07
C ALA A 316 -5.07 -24.62 33.71
N VAL A 317 -4.18 -23.71 34.12
CA VAL A 317 -4.58 -22.40 34.67
C VAL A 317 -5.45 -21.62 33.68
N ILE A 318 -5.03 -21.53 32.42
CA ILE A 318 -5.81 -20.83 31.37
C ILE A 318 -7.17 -21.51 31.17
N GLN A 319 -7.24 -22.84 31.16
CA GLN A 319 -8.49 -23.56 31.02
C GLN A 319 -9.45 -23.28 32.18
N THR A 320 -8.96 -23.26 33.42
CA THR A 320 -9.74 -22.87 34.61
C THR A 320 -10.26 -21.45 34.51
N LEU A 321 -9.45 -20.50 34.05
CA LEU A 321 -9.88 -19.11 33.85
C LEU A 321 -10.94 -18.99 32.75
N VAL A 322 -10.82 -19.76 31.67
CA VAL A 322 -11.80 -19.80 30.59
C VAL A 322 -13.12 -20.44 31.05
N SER A 323 -13.09 -21.52 31.83
CA SER A 323 -14.31 -22.14 32.37
C SER A 323 -14.98 -21.21 33.37
N ALA A 324 -14.22 -20.63 34.30
CA ALA A 324 -14.71 -19.65 35.26
C ALA A 324 -15.35 -18.45 34.54
N TYR A 325 -14.71 -17.91 33.50
CA TYR A 325 -15.32 -16.86 32.69
C TYR A 325 -16.58 -17.34 31.98
N ARG A 326 -16.64 -18.56 31.42
CA ARG A 326 -17.87 -19.05 30.76
C ARG A 326 -19.03 -19.23 31.72
N GLU A 327 -18.76 -19.77 32.91
CA GLU A 327 -19.74 -19.95 33.98
C GLU A 327 -20.22 -18.61 34.54
N HIS A 328 -19.30 -17.67 34.75
CA HIS A 328 -19.56 -16.36 35.37
C HIS A 328 -20.00 -15.27 34.36
N SER A 329 -19.69 -15.38 33.06
CA SER A 329 -20.03 -14.41 31.98
C SER A 329 -21.24 -14.80 31.13
N LEU A 330 -21.76 -16.03 31.30
CA LEU A 330 -23.16 -16.33 30.99
C LEU A 330 -24.12 -15.67 31.99
N SER A 331 -23.61 -14.89 32.96
CA SER A 331 -24.41 -14.08 33.86
C SER A 331 -25.31 -13.12 33.10
N ASP A 332 -26.52 -12.98 33.65
CA ASP A 332 -27.61 -12.16 33.14
C ASP A 332 -27.20 -10.70 32.87
N LYS A 333 -26.11 -10.19 33.47
CA LYS A 333 -25.61 -8.82 33.27
C LYS A 333 -25.10 -8.53 31.86
N LEU A 334 -24.31 -9.44 31.26
CA LEU A 334 -23.85 -9.21 29.89
C LEU A 334 -25.02 -9.37 28.92
N LYS A 335 -25.88 -10.37 29.12
CA LYS A 335 -27.08 -10.56 28.31
C LYS A 335 -28.07 -9.39 28.46
N SER A 336 -28.25 -8.86 29.66
CA SER A 336 -29.10 -7.69 29.92
C SER A 336 -28.50 -6.44 29.31
N GLU A 337 -27.20 -6.17 29.48
CA GLU A 337 -26.53 -5.05 28.78
C GLU A 337 -26.65 -5.20 27.25
N LEU A 338 -26.54 -6.43 26.72
CA LEU A 338 -26.69 -6.70 25.30
C LEU A 338 -28.16 -6.54 24.82
N GLN A 339 -29.15 -6.79 25.68
CA GLN A 339 -30.59 -6.65 25.39
C GLN A 339 -31.09 -5.21 25.57
N ASP A 340 -30.69 -4.52 26.64
CA ASP A 340 -31.04 -3.12 26.92
C ASP A 340 -30.54 -2.20 25.79
N MET A 341 -29.38 -2.52 25.22
CA MET A 341 -28.82 -1.79 24.09
C MET A 341 -29.59 -2.02 22.78
N GLU A 342 -30.39 -3.10 22.64
CA GLU A 342 -31.25 -3.32 21.47
C GLU A 342 -32.51 -2.43 21.49
N ASN A 343 -32.97 -2.00 22.66
CA ASN A 343 -34.20 -1.21 22.81
C ASN A 343 -34.03 0.30 22.53
N HIS A 344 -32.79 0.80 22.41
CA HIS A 344 -32.50 2.24 22.26
C HIS A 344 -32.17 2.70 20.83
N TYR A 345 -32.45 1.89 19.80
CA TYR A 345 -32.05 2.18 18.42
C TYR A 345 -33.07 2.98 17.58
N ASP A 346 -33.29 4.26 17.92
CA ASP A 346 -34.21 5.14 17.16
C ASP A 346 -33.55 6.12 16.17
N HIS A 347 -32.22 6.09 16.02
CA HIS A 347 -31.56 6.97 15.04
C HIS A 347 -31.20 6.25 13.73
N ILE A 348 -32.10 6.42 12.77
CA ILE A 348 -32.03 5.95 11.38
C ILE A 348 -30.72 6.40 10.71
N VAL A 349 -29.89 5.43 10.34
CA VAL A 349 -28.72 5.62 9.47
C VAL A 349 -29.20 5.71 8.01
N THR A 350 -29.65 6.90 7.57
CA THR A 350 -29.87 7.23 6.16
C THR A 350 -28.79 8.21 5.69
N GLY A 351 -27.60 7.68 5.45
CA GLY A 351 -26.51 8.43 4.82
C GLY A 351 -26.40 8.07 3.35
N ASN A 352 -26.47 9.08 2.47
CA ASN A 352 -26.36 8.90 1.03
C ASN A 352 -25.07 8.16 0.62
N ASN A 353 -25.20 7.14 -0.22
CA ASN A 353 -24.15 6.19 -0.61
C ASN A 353 -23.09 6.74 -1.59
N LYS A 354 -23.15 8.03 -1.95
CA LYS A 354 -22.27 8.60 -2.98
C LYS A 354 -20.84 8.71 -2.45
N ARG A 355 -19.85 8.18 -3.18
CA ARG A 355 -18.43 8.42 -2.88
C ARG A 355 -18.15 9.90 -3.08
N SER A 356 -17.38 10.46 -2.16
CA SER A 356 -17.14 11.89 -1.99
C SER A 356 -16.47 12.62 -3.16
N THR A 357 -15.70 11.92 -4.01
CA THR A 357 -14.84 12.53 -5.03
C THR A 357 -14.99 11.87 -6.41
N THR A 358 -14.85 12.69 -7.47
CA THR A 358 -14.87 12.24 -8.87
C THR A 358 -13.58 11.49 -9.27
N TRP A 359 -13.65 10.71 -10.35
CA TRP A 359 -12.47 10.00 -10.87
C TRP A 359 -11.33 10.95 -11.27
N TRP A 360 -11.66 12.07 -11.91
CA TRP A 360 -10.69 13.05 -12.39
C TRP A 360 -9.99 13.78 -11.25
N GLN A 361 -10.72 14.20 -10.22
CA GLN A 361 -10.11 14.80 -9.03
C GLN A 361 -9.15 13.83 -8.35
N GLN A 362 -9.54 12.55 -8.19
CA GLN A 362 -8.65 11.53 -7.64
C GLN A 362 -7.39 11.38 -8.49
N PHE A 363 -7.53 11.30 -9.82
CA PHE A 363 -6.40 11.22 -10.73
C PHE A 363 -5.45 12.42 -10.58
N CYS A 364 -5.95 13.65 -10.61
CA CYS A 364 -5.13 14.86 -10.48
C CYS A 364 -4.40 14.94 -9.13
N VAL A 365 -5.08 14.61 -8.03
CA VAL A 365 -4.47 14.62 -6.69
C VAL A 365 -3.40 13.54 -6.57
N LEU A 366 -3.68 12.32 -7.05
CA LEU A 366 -2.73 11.21 -7.04
C LEU A 366 -1.54 11.46 -7.96
N LEU A 367 -1.76 12.11 -9.11
CA LEU A 367 -0.70 12.50 -10.05
C LEU A 367 0.24 13.52 -9.39
N LYS A 368 -0.32 14.58 -8.78
CA LYS A 368 0.46 15.59 -8.05
C LYS A 368 1.27 14.97 -6.90
N ARG A 369 0.64 14.09 -6.12
CA ARG A 369 1.30 13.32 -5.05
C ARG A 369 2.41 12.43 -5.61
N GLY A 370 2.13 11.70 -6.68
CA GLY A 370 3.05 10.78 -7.36
C GLY A 370 4.28 11.49 -7.90
N LEU A 371 4.09 12.58 -8.66
CA LEU A 371 5.19 13.39 -9.18
C LEU A 371 6.09 13.93 -8.06
N LYS A 372 5.48 14.42 -6.96
CA LYS A 372 6.24 14.94 -5.82
C LYS A 372 7.02 13.86 -5.08
N ALA A 373 6.39 12.71 -4.80
CA ALA A 373 7.04 11.59 -4.14
C ALA A 373 8.19 11.02 -4.98
N ARG A 374 8.00 10.93 -6.31
CA ARG A 374 8.98 10.35 -7.24
C ARG A 374 10.14 11.29 -7.58
N ARG A 375 9.95 12.61 -7.48
CA ARG A 375 11.00 13.59 -7.79
C ARG A 375 12.32 13.29 -7.07
N HIS A 376 12.24 12.90 -5.79
CA HIS A 376 13.41 12.59 -4.97
C HIS A 376 14.05 11.23 -5.29
N GLU A 377 13.27 10.21 -5.65
CA GLU A 377 13.79 8.87 -5.97
C GLU A 377 14.33 8.74 -7.40
N SER A 378 13.78 9.51 -8.33
CA SER A 378 14.09 9.43 -9.76
C SER A 378 15.21 10.37 -10.18
N PHE A 379 15.22 11.62 -9.70
CA PHE A 379 16.33 12.56 -9.92
C PHE A 379 17.42 12.43 -8.85
N SER A 380 17.71 11.21 -8.44
CA SER A 380 18.89 10.96 -7.61
C SER A 380 20.14 11.31 -8.41
N ARG A 381 21.01 12.14 -7.84
CA ARG A 381 22.29 12.55 -8.47
C ARG A 381 23.08 11.34 -8.98
N LEU A 382 23.04 10.23 -8.26
CA LEU A 382 23.69 8.98 -8.62
C LEU A 382 23.15 8.38 -9.93
N LYS A 383 21.82 8.40 -10.15
CA LYS A 383 21.22 7.86 -11.38
C LYS A 383 21.57 8.71 -12.59
N ILE A 384 21.52 10.03 -12.44
CA ILE A 384 21.86 10.97 -13.52
C ILE A 384 23.34 10.79 -13.90
N LEU A 385 24.23 10.74 -12.90
CA LEU A 385 25.66 10.51 -13.11
C LEU A 385 25.92 9.15 -13.78
N GLN A 386 25.25 8.09 -13.34
CA GLN A 386 25.36 6.76 -13.93
C GLN A 386 24.95 6.77 -15.41
N VAL A 387 23.81 7.38 -15.76
CA VAL A 387 23.35 7.46 -17.16
C VAL A 387 24.32 8.28 -18.00
N LEU A 388 24.80 9.42 -17.51
CA LEU A 388 25.78 10.24 -18.22
C LEU A 388 27.10 9.50 -18.45
N ALA A 389 27.62 8.82 -17.43
CA ALA A 389 28.84 8.03 -17.54
C ALA A 389 28.70 6.90 -18.56
N VAL A 390 27.59 6.13 -18.51
CA VAL A 390 27.32 5.06 -19.48
C VAL A 390 27.13 5.62 -20.89
N SER A 391 26.45 6.75 -21.04
CA SER A 391 26.27 7.42 -22.33
C SER A 391 27.61 7.82 -22.94
N PHE A 392 28.47 8.44 -22.14
CA PHE A 392 29.79 8.90 -22.60
C PHE A 392 30.70 7.71 -22.96
N ILE A 393 30.79 6.70 -22.09
CA ILE A 393 31.58 5.48 -22.35
C ILE A 393 31.08 4.78 -23.62
N THR A 394 29.76 4.63 -23.77
CA THR A 394 29.18 4.02 -24.98
C THR A 394 29.52 4.83 -26.23
N GLY A 395 29.42 6.15 -26.16
CA GLY A 395 29.78 7.03 -27.27
C GLY A 395 31.27 6.94 -27.65
N LEU A 396 32.16 6.76 -26.67
CA LEU A 396 33.59 6.56 -26.92
C LEU A 396 33.91 5.20 -27.55
N ILE A 397 33.22 4.13 -27.13
CA ILE A 397 33.44 2.78 -27.68
C ILE A 397 33.06 2.73 -29.17
N TRP A 398 31.97 3.40 -29.56
CA TRP A 398 31.49 3.47 -30.95
C TRP A 398 31.90 4.77 -31.66
N TRP A 399 32.99 5.40 -31.24
CA TRP A 399 33.40 6.71 -31.75
C TRP A 399 33.49 6.76 -33.28
N GLN A 400 32.63 7.58 -33.89
CA GLN A 400 32.56 7.83 -35.33
C GLN A 400 32.66 6.55 -36.18
N SER A 401 31.87 5.53 -35.84
CA SER A 401 31.86 4.28 -36.60
C SER A 401 31.56 4.55 -38.09
N SER A 402 32.52 4.19 -38.95
CA SER A 402 32.43 4.45 -40.38
C SER A 402 31.36 3.56 -41.03
N THR A 403 30.77 4.02 -42.14
CA THR A 403 29.83 3.24 -42.95
C THR A 403 30.46 2.00 -43.58
N ALA A 404 31.79 1.87 -43.56
CA ALA A 404 32.51 0.67 -43.99
C ALA A 404 32.36 -0.49 -42.98
N ASN A 405 32.22 -0.19 -41.68
CA ASN A 405 32.02 -1.20 -40.63
C ASN A 405 30.54 -1.26 -40.20
N LEU A 406 29.67 -1.72 -41.10
CA LEU A 406 28.23 -1.87 -40.85
C LEU A 406 27.94 -2.70 -39.58
N GLN A 407 28.81 -3.65 -39.25
CA GLN A 407 28.74 -4.46 -38.04
C GLN A 407 28.70 -3.62 -36.75
N ASP A 408 29.49 -2.55 -36.66
CA ASP A 408 29.62 -1.74 -35.45
C ASP A 408 28.35 -0.91 -35.23
N GLN A 409 27.83 -0.28 -36.29
CA GLN A 409 26.57 0.48 -36.24
C GLN A 409 25.36 -0.41 -35.92
N VAL A 410 25.28 -1.58 -36.57
CA VAL A 410 24.23 -2.58 -36.29
C VAL A 410 24.32 -3.09 -34.85
N GLY A 411 25.54 -3.21 -34.30
CA GLY A 411 25.80 -3.52 -32.89
C GLY A 411 25.36 -2.39 -31.94
N LEU A 412 25.63 -1.13 -32.28
CA LEU A 412 25.18 0.04 -31.51
C LEU A 412 23.65 0.11 -31.42
N LEU A 413 22.95 -0.13 -32.53
CA LEU A 413 21.47 -0.16 -32.54
C LEU A 413 20.91 -1.31 -31.70
N PHE A 414 21.58 -2.47 -31.70
CA PHE A 414 21.21 -3.57 -30.81
C PHE A 414 21.44 -3.22 -29.34
N PHE A 415 22.54 -2.51 -29.03
CA PHE A 415 22.83 -2.00 -27.70
C PHE A 415 21.77 -0.98 -27.23
N TYR A 416 21.35 -0.05 -28.09
CA TYR A 416 20.26 0.89 -27.79
C TYR A 416 18.97 0.18 -27.39
N ASN A 417 18.58 -0.84 -28.14
CA ASN A 417 17.41 -1.65 -27.84
C ASN A 417 17.55 -2.36 -26.48
N ARG A 418 18.72 -2.98 -26.23
CA ARG A 418 18.96 -3.71 -25.00
C ARG A 418 19.00 -2.80 -23.77
N PHE A 419 19.78 -1.73 -23.83
CA PHE A 419 19.93 -0.78 -22.74
C PHE A 419 18.61 -0.03 -22.49
N GLY A 420 17.94 0.40 -23.55
CA GLY A 420 16.64 1.09 -23.50
C GLY A 420 15.51 0.24 -22.91
N GLY A 421 15.53 -1.08 -23.07
CA GLY A 421 14.54 -1.98 -22.47
C GLY A 421 14.89 -2.47 -21.06
N PHE A 422 16.18 -2.72 -20.77
CA PHE A 422 16.60 -3.36 -19.53
C PHE A 422 16.36 -2.49 -18.29
N LEU A 423 16.82 -1.23 -18.31
CA LEU A 423 16.76 -0.36 -17.14
C LEU A 423 15.30 -0.04 -16.71
N PRO A 424 14.37 0.34 -17.61
CA PRO A 424 12.98 0.62 -17.25
C PRO A 424 12.25 -0.61 -16.70
N LEU A 425 12.50 -1.80 -17.25
CA LEU A 425 11.88 -3.04 -16.79
C LEU A 425 12.22 -3.35 -15.34
N PHE A 426 13.50 -3.31 -14.95
CA PHE A 426 13.90 -3.61 -13.58
C PHE A 426 13.47 -2.55 -12.57
N GLN A 427 13.40 -1.28 -12.98
CA GLN A 427 12.83 -0.23 -12.14
C GLN A 427 11.32 -0.47 -11.90
N ALA A 428 10.60 -0.85 -12.95
CA ALA A 428 9.17 -1.14 -12.89
C ALA A 428 8.83 -2.39 -12.06
N ILE A 429 9.64 -3.47 -12.15
CA ILE A 429 9.44 -4.73 -11.40
C ILE A 429 9.30 -4.50 -9.90
N PHE A 430 10.04 -3.54 -9.35
CA PHE A 430 10.04 -3.26 -7.92
C PHE A 430 8.90 -2.37 -7.42
N THR A 431 8.14 -1.76 -8.33
CA THR A 431 7.15 -0.73 -7.98
C THR A 431 6.05 -1.29 -7.07
N PHE A 432 5.26 -2.25 -7.55
CA PHE A 432 4.13 -2.77 -6.76
C PHE A 432 4.52 -3.60 -5.54
N PRO A 433 5.57 -4.44 -5.57
CA PRO A 433 6.02 -5.12 -4.36
C PRO A 433 6.41 -4.16 -3.22
N ARG A 434 7.00 -3.00 -3.53
CA ARG A 434 7.34 -1.98 -2.53
C ARG A 434 6.12 -1.20 -2.05
N GLU A 435 5.20 -0.87 -2.96
CA GLU A 435 4.00 -0.08 -2.64
C GLU A 435 2.84 -0.91 -2.08
N ARG A 436 2.96 -2.24 -2.06
CA ARG A 436 1.91 -3.17 -1.63
C ARG A 436 1.25 -2.77 -0.32
N LEU A 437 2.04 -2.49 0.73
CA LEU A 437 1.50 -2.17 2.06
C LEU A 437 0.74 -0.83 2.05
N MET A 438 1.21 0.14 1.26
CA MET A 438 0.54 1.42 1.10
C MET A 438 -0.79 1.23 0.35
N LEU A 439 -0.78 0.46 -0.74
CA LEU A 439 -1.97 0.17 -1.53
C LEU A 439 -3.01 -0.61 -0.72
N GLU A 440 -2.59 -1.62 0.06
CA GLU A 440 -3.48 -2.37 0.96
C GLU A 440 -4.13 -1.44 2.01
N LYS A 441 -3.35 -0.54 2.62
CA LYS A 441 -3.84 0.46 3.58
C LYS A 441 -4.87 1.39 2.94
N GLU A 442 -4.50 2.10 1.86
CA GLU A 442 -5.34 3.13 1.25
C GLU A 442 -6.61 2.55 0.60
N ARG A 443 -6.53 1.35 0.00
CA ARG A 443 -7.70 0.68 -0.59
C ARG A 443 -8.66 0.15 0.46
N SER A 444 -8.15 -0.41 1.55
CA SER A 444 -9.02 -0.92 2.61
C SER A 444 -9.76 0.22 3.33
N SER A 445 -9.15 1.40 3.44
CA SER A 445 -9.82 2.64 3.92
C SER A 445 -10.65 3.35 2.85
N GLY A 446 -10.70 2.83 1.62
CA GLY A 446 -11.58 3.33 0.56
C GLY A 446 -11.20 4.72 0.02
N MET A 447 -9.92 5.11 0.09
CA MET A 447 -9.45 6.46 -0.25
C MET A 447 -9.63 6.84 -1.73
N TYR A 448 -9.43 5.88 -2.66
CA TYR A 448 -9.55 6.13 -4.09
C TYR A 448 -9.90 4.87 -4.88
N ARG A 449 -10.28 5.05 -6.16
CA ARG A 449 -10.48 3.96 -7.11
C ARG A 449 -9.13 3.42 -7.59
N LEU A 450 -9.01 2.09 -7.76
CA LEU A 450 -7.77 1.50 -8.29
C LEU A 450 -7.42 2.06 -9.69
N SER A 451 -8.43 2.33 -10.51
CA SER A 451 -8.24 2.90 -11.85
C SER A 451 -7.60 4.28 -11.84
N SER A 452 -8.01 5.16 -10.91
CA SER A 452 -7.47 6.53 -10.85
C SER A 452 -6.04 6.51 -10.32
N TYR A 453 -5.73 5.64 -9.35
CA TYR A 453 -4.35 5.39 -8.91
C TYR A 453 -3.46 4.82 -10.01
N PHE A 454 -3.91 3.78 -10.73
CA PHE A 454 -3.07 3.11 -11.74
C PHE A 454 -2.76 4.04 -12.92
N MET A 455 -3.75 4.84 -13.35
CA MET A 455 -3.53 5.86 -14.39
C MET A 455 -2.62 6.99 -13.88
N ALA A 456 -2.90 7.55 -12.70
CA ALA A 456 -2.08 8.61 -12.13
C ALA A 456 -0.62 8.17 -11.93
N ARG A 457 -0.40 6.92 -11.52
CA ARG A 457 0.93 6.34 -11.41
C ARG A 457 1.61 6.21 -12.76
N THR A 458 0.91 5.65 -13.75
CA THR A 458 1.44 5.50 -15.11
C THR A 458 1.87 6.85 -15.68
N THR A 459 1.05 7.90 -15.52
CA THR A 459 1.36 9.25 -15.99
C THR A 459 2.49 9.89 -15.16
N ALA A 460 2.54 9.68 -13.84
CA ALA A 460 3.60 10.24 -12.98
C ALA A 460 5.00 9.71 -13.31
N ASP A 461 5.10 8.49 -13.83
CA ASP A 461 6.37 7.88 -14.22
C ASP A 461 6.87 8.37 -15.59
N LEU A 462 6.00 8.84 -16.50
CA LEU A 462 6.37 9.24 -17.86
C LEU A 462 7.50 10.28 -17.95
N PRO A 463 7.46 11.43 -17.24
CA PRO A 463 8.51 12.45 -17.43
C PRO A 463 9.92 11.92 -17.12
N MET A 464 10.03 11.02 -16.14
CA MET A 464 11.31 10.47 -15.69
C MET A 464 11.82 9.39 -16.63
N GLU A 465 10.91 8.53 -17.12
CA GLU A 465 11.23 7.45 -18.05
C GLU A 465 11.58 7.97 -19.44
N LEU A 466 11.11 9.15 -19.82
CA LEU A 466 11.43 9.75 -21.12
C LEU A 466 12.69 10.62 -21.08
N ALA A 467 12.95 11.32 -19.98
CA ALA A 467 14.07 12.26 -19.89
C ALA A 467 15.46 11.58 -19.96
N LEU A 468 15.69 10.52 -19.16
CA LEU A 468 17.00 9.88 -19.09
C LEU A 468 17.42 9.16 -20.38
N PRO A 469 16.55 8.37 -21.05
CA PRO A 469 16.90 7.79 -22.35
C PRO A 469 17.09 8.84 -23.45
N THR A 470 16.37 9.97 -23.38
CA THR A 470 16.57 11.09 -24.32
C THR A 470 17.98 11.65 -24.23
N VAL A 471 18.50 11.86 -23.01
CA VAL A 471 19.89 12.31 -22.80
C VAL A 471 20.89 11.26 -23.32
N PHE A 472 20.64 9.98 -23.03
CA PHE A 472 21.50 8.88 -23.49
C PHE A 472 21.60 8.82 -25.03
N VAL A 473 20.47 8.84 -25.74
CA VAL A 473 20.44 8.82 -27.20
C VAL A 473 21.03 10.11 -27.77
N ALA A 474 20.71 11.28 -27.19
CA ALA A 474 21.25 12.55 -27.68
C ALA A 474 22.78 12.58 -27.66
N ILE A 475 23.44 12.03 -26.64
CA ILE A 475 24.92 11.99 -26.58
C ILE A 475 25.46 10.92 -27.55
N THR A 476 24.97 9.69 -27.42
CA THR A 476 25.54 8.54 -28.14
C THR A 476 25.27 8.57 -29.63
N TYR A 477 24.19 9.20 -30.11
CA TYR A 477 23.83 9.22 -31.52
C TYR A 477 24.88 9.97 -32.36
N TRP A 478 25.28 11.16 -31.90
CA TRP A 478 26.28 11.99 -32.57
C TRP A 478 27.68 11.42 -32.41
N MET A 479 28.03 10.90 -31.22
CA MET A 479 29.33 10.26 -31.00
C MET A 479 29.48 8.97 -31.82
N GLY A 480 28.38 8.22 -32.02
CA GLY A 480 28.36 6.94 -32.73
C GLY A 480 28.49 7.04 -34.26
N GLY A 481 28.37 8.25 -34.84
CA GLY A 481 28.42 8.45 -36.29
C GLY A 481 27.21 7.90 -37.05
N LEU A 482 26.03 7.84 -36.41
CA LEU A 482 24.77 7.48 -37.08
C LEU A 482 24.36 8.57 -38.09
N LYS A 483 23.39 8.27 -38.98
CA LYS A 483 23.00 9.20 -40.05
C LYS A 483 22.63 10.58 -39.50
N PRO A 484 23.25 11.68 -39.96
CA PRO A 484 23.06 13.02 -39.38
C PRO A 484 21.71 13.67 -39.73
N THR A 485 20.81 12.97 -40.41
CA THR A 485 19.48 13.47 -40.78
C THR A 485 18.58 13.59 -39.55
N SER A 486 17.92 14.74 -39.38
CA SER A 486 17.01 15.01 -38.27
C SER A 486 15.86 14.00 -38.17
N VAL A 487 15.32 13.57 -39.31
CA VAL A 487 14.27 12.53 -39.40
C VAL A 487 14.73 11.22 -38.75
N ASN A 488 15.92 10.73 -39.11
CA ASN A 488 16.48 9.48 -38.58
C ASN A 488 16.76 9.56 -37.07
N PHE A 489 17.21 10.72 -36.60
CA PHE A 489 17.40 10.97 -35.17
C PHE A 489 16.08 10.86 -34.41
N PHE A 490 15.03 11.58 -34.83
CA PHE A 490 13.73 11.56 -34.15
C PHE A 490 13.03 10.20 -34.24
N HIS A 491 13.18 9.48 -35.36
CA HIS A 491 12.69 8.10 -35.46
C HIS A 491 13.42 7.17 -34.48
N THR A 492 14.75 7.20 -34.44
CA THR A 492 15.56 6.40 -33.51
C THR A 492 15.20 6.70 -32.06
N LEU A 493 15.11 7.99 -31.70
CA LEU A 493 14.71 8.43 -30.37
C LEU A 493 13.31 7.91 -30.02
N SER A 494 12.33 8.08 -30.91
CA SER A 494 10.95 7.62 -30.69
C SER A 494 10.88 6.11 -30.48
N ILE A 495 11.65 5.32 -31.22
CA ILE A 495 11.69 3.86 -31.07
C ILE A 495 12.32 3.45 -29.74
N VAL A 496 13.43 4.08 -29.32
CA VAL A 496 14.06 3.82 -28.02
C VAL A 496 13.12 4.17 -26.88
N LEU A 497 12.47 5.35 -26.93
CA LEU A 497 11.49 5.76 -25.94
C LEU A 497 10.28 4.82 -25.89
N TYR A 498 9.81 4.37 -27.06
CA TYR A 498 8.69 3.45 -27.12
C TYR A 498 9.04 2.08 -26.53
N THR A 499 10.24 1.58 -26.84
CA THR A 499 10.79 0.34 -26.26
C THR A 499 10.89 0.44 -24.74
N ALA A 500 11.34 1.57 -24.22
CA ALA A 500 11.40 1.83 -22.78
C ALA A 500 10.01 1.74 -22.12
N LEU A 501 8.97 2.32 -22.74
CA LEU A 501 7.59 2.26 -22.23
C LEU A 501 7.01 0.84 -22.25
N VAL A 502 7.26 0.06 -23.31
CA VAL A 502 6.82 -1.34 -23.41
C VAL A 502 7.51 -2.21 -22.36
N ALA A 503 8.83 -2.07 -22.22
CA ALA A 503 9.62 -2.81 -21.24
C ALA A 503 9.24 -2.44 -19.79
N GLN A 504 8.98 -1.16 -19.52
CA GLN A 504 8.43 -0.70 -18.24
C GLN A 504 7.09 -1.38 -17.94
N SER A 505 6.21 -1.48 -18.94
CA SER A 505 4.89 -2.10 -18.79
C SER A 505 4.98 -3.59 -18.48
N LEU A 506 5.91 -4.31 -19.13
CA LEU A 506 6.23 -5.70 -18.79
C LEU A 506 6.73 -5.83 -17.35
N GLY A 507 7.64 -4.95 -16.93
CA GLY A 507 8.13 -4.93 -15.55
C GLY A 507 7.03 -4.69 -14.52
N LEU A 508 6.11 -3.76 -14.79
CA LEU A 508 4.94 -3.50 -13.95
C LEU A 508 4.01 -4.73 -13.87
N ALA A 509 3.80 -5.45 -14.97
CA ALA A 509 3.01 -6.67 -15.00
C ALA A 509 3.62 -7.76 -14.12
N ILE A 510 4.93 -8.03 -14.28
CA ILE A 510 5.65 -9.02 -13.47
C ILE A 510 5.60 -8.63 -11.98
N GLY A 511 5.88 -7.37 -11.66
CA GLY A 511 5.81 -6.85 -10.30
C GLY A 511 4.43 -7.01 -9.66
N ALA A 512 3.37 -6.73 -10.42
CA ALA A 512 1.99 -6.84 -9.96
C ALA A 512 1.54 -8.30 -9.74
N VAL A 513 1.95 -9.21 -10.61
CA VAL A 513 1.59 -10.64 -10.56
C VAL A 513 2.35 -11.40 -9.46
N VAL A 514 3.63 -11.08 -9.24
CA VAL A 514 4.46 -11.84 -8.31
C VAL A 514 4.39 -11.30 -6.87
N MET A 515 4.31 -9.98 -6.68
CA MET A 515 4.24 -9.32 -5.36
C MET A 515 5.36 -9.70 -4.38
N LYS A 516 6.45 -10.29 -4.88
CA LYS A 516 7.66 -10.69 -4.13
C LYS A 516 8.90 -10.32 -4.94
N GLN A 517 9.76 -9.50 -4.34
CA GLN A 517 10.90 -8.89 -5.04
C GLN A 517 11.87 -9.93 -5.64
N ARG A 518 12.30 -10.91 -4.85
CA ARG A 518 13.30 -11.92 -5.27
C ARG A 518 12.83 -12.83 -6.41
N ILE A 519 11.56 -13.20 -6.40
CA ILE A 519 10.97 -14.05 -7.44
C ILE A 519 10.75 -13.23 -8.72
N ALA A 520 10.29 -11.99 -8.57
CA ALA A 520 10.05 -11.10 -9.71
C ALA A 520 11.36 -10.77 -10.46
N THR A 521 12.49 -10.64 -9.75
CA THR A 521 13.80 -10.43 -10.37
C THR A 521 14.28 -11.64 -11.15
N ALA A 522 14.11 -12.86 -10.62
CA ALA A 522 14.51 -14.07 -11.34
C ALA A 522 13.74 -14.18 -12.66
N ILE A 523 12.41 -14.07 -12.60
CA ILE A 523 11.53 -14.11 -13.78
C ILE A 523 11.87 -12.99 -14.77
N GLY A 524 12.10 -11.76 -14.28
CA GLY A 524 12.48 -10.63 -15.12
C GLY A 524 13.81 -10.86 -15.85
N SER A 525 14.82 -11.38 -15.15
CA SER A 525 16.12 -11.72 -15.74
C SER A 525 16.00 -12.81 -16.79
N ASP A 526 15.24 -13.87 -16.53
CA ASP A 526 15.07 -15.00 -17.45
C ASP A 526 14.35 -14.56 -18.74
N ILE A 527 13.29 -13.74 -18.61
CA ILE A 527 12.58 -13.17 -19.77
C ILE A 527 13.52 -12.25 -20.55
N MET A 528 14.29 -11.40 -19.86
CA MET A 528 15.25 -10.51 -20.53
C MET A 528 16.38 -11.28 -21.21
N LEU A 529 16.88 -12.36 -20.64
CA LEU A 529 17.88 -13.21 -21.28
C LEU A 529 17.30 -13.88 -22.53
N THR A 530 16.07 -14.39 -22.43
CA THR A 530 15.36 -14.98 -23.58
C THR A 530 15.16 -13.96 -24.70
N PHE A 531 14.78 -12.73 -24.38
CA PHE A 531 14.59 -11.66 -25.37
C PHE A 531 15.91 -11.18 -25.97
N LEU A 532 17.01 -11.23 -25.21
CA LEU A 532 18.35 -10.93 -25.73
C LEU A 532 18.75 -11.93 -26.82
N LEU A 533 18.56 -13.23 -26.57
CA LEU A 533 18.92 -14.29 -27.51
C LEU A 533 18.04 -14.28 -28.76
N THR A 534 16.74 -14.00 -28.60
CA THR A 534 15.75 -14.00 -29.69
C THR A 534 15.63 -12.66 -30.43
N GLY A 535 16.44 -11.67 -30.09
CA GLY A 535 16.40 -10.33 -30.69
C GLY A 535 16.84 -10.28 -32.16
N GLY A 536 17.45 -11.34 -32.70
CA GLY A 536 17.86 -11.45 -34.11
C GLY A 536 19.27 -10.94 -34.44
N PHE A 537 20.02 -10.47 -33.44
CA PHE A 537 21.42 -10.07 -33.58
C PHE A 537 22.41 -11.19 -33.20
N LEU A 538 22.22 -11.80 -32.02
CA LEU A 538 23.14 -12.83 -31.48
C LEU A 538 22.94 -14.21 -32.11
N VAL A 539 21.69 -14.65 -32.26
CA VAL A 539 21.33 -15.94 -32.83
C VAL A 539 20.55 -15.71 -34.13
N GLN A 540 21.04 -16.30 -35.23
CA GLN A 540 20.44 -16.18 -36.56
C GLN A 540 19.71 -17.49 -36.91
N ASP A 541 20.36 -18.64 -36.73
CA ASP A 541 19.75 -19.93 -37.06
C ASP A 541 18.96 -20.51 -35.88
N VAL A 542 17.70 -20.10 -35.75
CA VAL A 542 16.78 -20.62 -34.72
C VAL A 542 15.98 -21.80 -35.27
N PRO A 543 16.03 -22.99 -34.64
CA PRO A 543 15.24 -24.16 -35.04
C PRO A 543 13.73 -23.86 -35.13
N GLY A 544 13.05 -24.46 -36.11
CA GLY A 544 11.64 -24.19 -36.40
C GLY A 544 10.69 -24.35 -35.20
N PHE A 545 10.93 -25.35 -34.33
CA PHE A 545 10.08 -25.61 -33.17
C PHE A 545 10.09 -24.50 -32.10
N ILE A 546 11.14 -23.67 -32.05
CA ILE A 546 11.27 -22.58 -31.06
C ILE A 546 11.25 -21.18 -31.69
N SER A 547 11.14 -21.09 -33.01
CA SER A 547 11.12 -19.83 -33.76
C SER A 547 9.98 -18.88 -33.34
N TRP A 548 8.89 -19.41 -32.77
CA TRP A 548 7.74 -18.61 -32.33
C TRP A 548 8.05 -17.61 -31.20
N ILE A 549 9.10 -17.85 -30.40
CA ILE A 549 9.47 -16.96 -29.28
C ILE A 549 9.83 -15.56 -29.77
N LYS A 550 10.32 -15.41 -31.01
CA LYS A 550 10.61 -14.10 -31.61
C LYS A 550 9.39 -13.17 -31.67
N TYR A 551 8.18 -13.74 -31.80
CA TYR A 551 6.92 -12.98 -31.81
C TYR A 551 6.46 -12.53 -30.42
N LEU A 552 7.00 -13.14 -29.36
CA LEU A 552 6.77 -12.69 -27.98
C LEU A 552 7.81 -11.66 -27.53
N SER A 553 8.95 -11.59 -28.22
CA SER A 553 10.09 -10.74 -27.85
C SER A 553 9.88 -9.29 -28.27
N LEU A 554 9.79 -8.39 -27.30
CA LEU A 554 9.81 -6.94 -27.58
C LEU A 554 11.12 -6.52 -28.25
N THR A 555 12.23 -7.20 -27.92
CA THR A 555 13.57 -6.90 -28.45
C THR A 555 13.61 -7.13 -29.96
N HIS A 556 12.92 -8.15 -30.48
CA HIS A 556 12.87 -8.43 -31.91
C HIS A 556 12.20 -7.29 -32.71
N TYR A 557 11.00 -6.87 -32.28
CA TYR A 557 10.26 -5.80 -32.96
C TYR A 557 10.96 -4.44 -32.87
N SER A 558 11.47 -4.08 -31.70
CA SER A 558 12.18 -2.82 -31.49
C SER A 558 13.49 -2.75 -32.27
N TYR A 559 14.26 -3.85 -32.30
CA TYR A 559 15.50 -3.91 -33.07
C TYR A 559 15.24 -3.76 -34.57
N LYS A 560 14.22 -4.45 -35.10
CA LYS A 560 13.79 -4.32 -36.48
C LYS A 560 13.42 -2.87 -36.84
N LEU A 561 12.68 -2.17 -35.96
CA LEU A 561 12.34 -0.76 -36.17
C LEU A 561 13.58 0.14 -36.17
N LEU A 562 14.57 -0.11 -35.31
CA LEU A 562 15.82 0.66 -35.30
C LEU A 562 16.62 0.48 -36.59
N LEU A 563 16.66 -0.74 -37.14
CA LEU A 563 17.30 -1.00 -38.43
C LEU A 563 16.57 -0.25 -39.57
N ILE A 564 15.24 -0.32 -39.62
CA ILE A 564 14.41 0.41 -40.61
C ILE A 564 14.61 1.93 -40.50
N SER A 565 14.82 2.45 -39.28
CA SER A 565 15.08 3.87 -39.06
C SER A 565 16.42 4.34 -39.60
N GLN A 566 17.41 3.45 -39.73
CA GLN A 566 18.77 3.83 -40.15
C GLN A 566 19.09 3.38 -41.56
N TYR A 567 18.50 2.31 -42.07
CA TYR A 567 18.89 1.71 -43.34
C TYR A 567 17.70 1.51 -44.27
N LYS A 568 17.94 1.74 -45.57
CA LYS A 568 17.04 1.36 -46.66
C LYS A 568 17.60 0.14 -47.39
N PRO A 569 16.76 -0.70 -48.01
CA PRO A 569 17.21 -1.91 -48.71
C PRO A 569 18.17 -1.59 -49.87
N ASP A 570 17.94 -0.48 -50.58
CA ASP A 570 18.69 -0.07 -51.77
C ASP A 570 19.98 0.70 -51.47
N GLU A 571 20.31 0.89 -50.19
CA GLU A 571 21.54 1.58 -49.80
C GLU A 571 22.75 0.67 -49.96
N ILE A 572 23.88 1.28 -50.27
CA ILE A 572 25.12 0.59 -50.63
C ILE A 572 26.14 0.82 -49.51
N TYR A 573 26.86 -0.23 -49.13
CA TYR A 573 28.00 -0.16 -48.20
C TYR A 573 29.23 -0.83 -48.81
N VAL A 574 30.42 -0.45 -48.35
CA VAL A 574 31.68 -1.07 -48.79
C VAL A 574 31.84 -2.39 -48.05
N CYS A 575 31.73 -3.51 -48.76
CA CYS A 575 31.82 -4.85 -48.18
C CYS A 575 33.23 -5.41 -48.21
N ASP A 576 34.07 -4.96 -49.15
CA ASP A 576 35.50 -5.26 -49.17
C ASP A 576 36.29 -3.96 -49.37
N SER A 577 36.96 -3.51 -48.32
CA SER A 577 37.76 -2.29 -48.34
C SER A 577 39.04 -2.42 -49.17
N TYR A 578 39.51 -3.64 -49.44
CA TYR A 578 40.72 -3.88 -50.25
C TYR A 578 40.41 -3.79 -51.74
N ASN A 579 39.25 -4.28 -52.16
CA ASN A 579 38.82 -4.32 -53.57
C ASN A 579 37.77 -3.26 -53.94
N ASN A 580 37.40 -2.35 -53.02
CA ASN A 580 36.32 -1.37 -53.19
C ASN A 580 35.00 -1.99 -53.67
N VAL A 581 34.72 -3.23 -53.29
CA VAL A 581 33.47 -3.90 -53.65
C VAL A 581 32.36 -3.31 -52.80
N THR A 582 31.27 -2.96 -53.47
CA THR A 582 30.09 -2.39 -52.85
C THR A 582 28.95 -3.40 -52.84
N CYS A 583 28.27 -3.53 -51.71
CA CYS A 583 27.19 -4.48 -51.49
C CYS A 583 25.93 -3.75 -51.01
N LEU A 584 24.77 -4.34 -51.26
CA LEU A 584 23.49 -3.81 -50.77
C LEU A 584 23.33 -4.10 -49.28
N VAL A 585 22.91 -3.09 -48.52
CA VAL A 585 22.67 -3.20 -47.07
C VAL A 585 21.59 -4.25 -46.76
N GLY A 586 20.60 -4.42 -47.65
CA GLY A 586 19.57 -5.45 -47.53
C GLY A 586 20.10 -6.89 -47.56
N GLU A 587 21.24 -7.13 -48.20
CA GLU A 587 21.87 -8.44 -48.31
C GLU A 587 22.81 -8.77 -47.13
N TYR A 588 23.06 -7.81 -46.23
CA TYR A 588 23.87 -8.05 -45.05
C TYR A 588 23.22 -9.10 -44.14
N PRO A 589 23.91 -10.18 -43.74
CA PRO A 589 23.29 -11.36 -43.10
C PRO A 589 22.37 -11.04 -41.91
N ARG A 590 22.79 -10.12 -41.03
CA ARG A 590 22.00 -9.71 -39.85
C ARG A 590 20.74 -8.93 -40.21
N ILE A 591 20.82 -8.10 -41.25
CA ILE A 591 19.69 -7.29 -41.73
C ILE A 591 18.73 -8.14 -42.55
N LYS A 592 19.26 -9.05 -43.39
CA LYS A 592 18.49 -10.00 -44.18
C LYS A 592 17.65 -10.94 -43.31
N PHE A 593 18.21 -11.45 -42.22
CA PHE A 593 17.49 -12.31 -41.28
C PHE A 593 16.31 -11.62 -40.60
N VAL A 594 16.48 -10.37 -40.15
CA VAL A 594 15.42 -9.61 -39.46
C VAL A 594 14.40 -9.05 -40.46
N GLY A 595 14.87 -8.65 -41.63
CA GLY A 595 14.11 -8.02 -42.71
C GLY A 595 13.77 -6.56 -42.43
N LEU A 596 13.79 -5.72 -43.48
CA LEU A 596 13.50 -4.28 -43.41
C LEU A 596 12.04 -3.93 -43.77
N HIS A 597 11.18 -4.91 -44.02
CA HIS A 597 9.78 -4.69 -44.38
C HIS A 597 8.85 -4.75 -43.15
N GLN A 598 7.62 -4.22 -43.29
CA GLN A 598 6.53 -4.30 -42.31
C GLN A 598 6.68 -3.43 -41.04
N GLN A 599 7.07 -2.16 -41.19
CA GLN A 599 7.16 -1.20 -40.07
C GLN A 599 5.86 -1.10 -39.25
N PHE A 600 4.70 -0.99 -39.92
CA PHE A 600 3.39 -0.85 -39.27
C PHE A 600 3.05 -2.05 -38.36
N LEU A 601 3.37 -3.27 -38.79
CA LEU A 601 3.13 -4.48 -38.01
C LEU A 601 3.93 -4.46 -36.71
N CYS A 602 5.20 -4.05 -36.76
CA CYS A 602 6.06 -3.96 -35.57
C CYS A 602 5.54 -2.91 -34.57
N VAL A 603 5.13 -1.74 -35.06
CA VAL A 603 4.56 -0.68 -34.20
C VAL A 603 3.25 -1.16 -33.56
N PHE A 604 2.37 -1.80 -34.35
CA PHE A 604 1.12 -2.35 -33.84
C PHE A 604 1.34 -3.47 -32.81
N ALA A 605 2.29 -4.38 -33.04
CA ALA A 605 2.64 -5.43 -32.09
C ALA A 605 3.14 -4.87 -30.75
N LEU A 606 4.03 -3.87 -30.79
CA LEU A 606 4.48 -3.17 -29.59
C LEU A 606 3.33 -2.43 -28.87
N ALA A 607 2.35 -1.91 -29.61
CA ALA A 607 1.18 -1.24 -29.02
C ALA A 607 0.28 -2.25 -28.28
N LEU A 608 0.06 -3.41 -28.89
CA LEU A 608 -0.67 -4.51 -28.26
C LEU A 608 0.04 -5.01 -27.01
N MET A 609 1.37 -5.17 -27.06
CA MET A 609 2.18 -5.52 -25.89
C MET A 609 2.09 -4.46 -24.78
N LEU A 610 2.20 -3.17 -25.13
CA LEU A 610 2.09 -2.06 -24.17
C LEU A 610 0.77 -2.11 -23.40
N ILE A 611 -0.35 -2.18 -24.13
CA ILE A 611 -1.70 -2.21 -23.56
C ILE A 611 -1.94 -3.51 -22.79
N GLY A 612 -1.54 -4.65 -23.37
CA GLY A 612 -1.69 -5.97 -22.78
C GLY A 612 -0.98 -6.09 -21.43
N PHE A 613 0.30 -5.67 -21.35
CA PHE A 613 1.04 -5.71 -20.10
C PHE A 613 0.46 -4.76 -19.04
N ARG A 614 -0.01 -3.56 -19.43
CA ARG A 614 -0.70 -2.64 -18.49
C ARG A 614 -2.00 -3.23 -17.97
N LEU A 615 -2.77 -3.90 -18.82
CA LEU A 615 -4.02 -4.56 -18.45
C LEU A 615 -3.76 -5.74 -17.49
N VAL A 616 -2.76 -6.57 -17.77
CA VAL A 616 -2.32 -7.63 -16.85
C VAL A 616 -1.92 -7.05 -15.49
N ALA A 617 -1.14 -5.97 -15.48
CA ALA A 617 -0.75 -5.30 -14.23
C ALA A 617 -1.99 -4.80 -13.46
N TYR A 618 -2.95 -4.16 -14.14
CA TYR A 618 -4.17 -3.66 -13.53
C TYR A 618 -5.04 -4.79 -12.94
N ILE A 619 -5.26 -5.88 -13.69
CA ILE A 619 -6.03 -7.05 -13.22
C ILE A 619 -5.32 -7.70 -12.02
N ALA A 620 -4.00 -7.87 -12.09
CA ALA A 620 -3.23 -8.43 -11.00
C ALA A 620 -3.27 -7.56 -9.73
N LEU A 621 -3.45 -6.23 -9.86
CA LEU A 621 -3.65 -5.34 -8.72
C LEU A 621 -5.07 -5.41 -8.15
N MET A 622 -6.09 -5.81 -8.93
CA MET A 622 -7.46 -5.88 -8.43
C MET A 622 -7.58 -6.75 -7.18
N ARG A 623 -6.77 -7.82 -7.05
CA ARG A 623 -6.75 -8.71 -5.86
C ARG A 623 -6.16 -8.10 -4.58
N VAL A 624 -5.44 -6.97 -4.68
CA VAL A 624 -4.69 -6.40 -3.54
C VAL A 624 -5.56 -5.42 -2.76
N GLY A 625 -5.76 -5.67 -1.47
CA GLY A 625 -6.49 -4.73 -0.61
C GLY A 625 -8.00 -4.65 -0.85
N VAL A 626 -8.59 -5.68 -1.48
CA VAL A 626 -10.06 -5.82 -1.57
C VAL A 626 -10.56 -6.61 -0.37
N THR A 627 -11.37 -5.98 0.46
CA THR A 627 -12.28 -6.68 1.36
C THR A 627 -13.43 -7.22 0.50
N HIS A 628 -13.55 -8.54 0.34
CA HIS A 628 -14.66 -9.15 -0.40
C HIS A 628 -15.99 -8.73 0.26
N GLN A 629 -16.67 -7.74 -0.30
CA GLN A 629 -18.09 -7.49 -0.03
C GLN A 629 -18.87 -8.43 -0.94
N ILE A 630 -19.21 -9.62 -0.46
CA ILE A 630 -20.23 -10.42 -1.13
C ILE A 630 -21.56 -9.73 -0.85
N HIS A 631 -22.05 -9.00 -1.85
CA HIS A 631 -23.44 -8.62 -1.98
C HIS A 631 -24.25 -9.91 -2.06
N ARG A 632 -24.71 -10.43 -0.92
CA ARG A 632 -25.91 -11.28 -0.94
C ARG A 632 -27.09 -10.31 -0.94
N GLN A 633 -27.56 -9.99 -2.15
CA GLN A 633 -28.96 -9.65 -2.33
C GLN A 633 -29.75 -10.85 -1.81
N THR A 634 -30.42 -10.65 -0.69
CA THR A 634 -31.57 -11.46 -0.30
C THR A 634 -32.67 -11.16 -1.30
N THR A 635 -32.71 -11.92 -2.40
CA THR A 635 -33.96 -12.19 -3.11
C THR A 635 -34.67 -13.27 -2.31
N HIS A 636 -35.62 -12.84 -1.47
CA HIS A 636 -36.81 -13.63 -1.14
C HIS A 636 -37.98 -12.93 -1.81
#